data_AF-A0A956K8W8-F1
#
_entry.id   AF-A0A956K8W8-F1
#
_cell.length_a   1.000
_cell.length_b   1.000
_cell.length_c   1.000
_cell.angle_alpha   90.00
_cell.angle_beta   90.00
_cell.angle_gamma   90.00
#
_symmetry.space_group_name_H-M   'P 1'
#
loop_
_entity.id
_entity.type
_entity.pdbx_description
1 polymer ?
#
loop_
_entity_poly.entity_id
_entity_poly.type
_entity_poly.pdbx_seq_one_letter_code
_entity_poly.pdbx_strand_id
1 'polypeptide(L)'
;MTRLPALLLPVALPVALLLLTSACGPKGKVQIPEGADKQWSQMDESERMQHMSAVVLPRMRTVFQDHDPKRFADFDCATCHGSGANHGDFTMPNPELPQLHSAHFYKQERKQHGDMVRLMWQQVEPTMGEALGVTYSFGGTIDCAACHVEIED
;
A
#
# COMPACT_ATOMS: atom_id res chain seq x y z
N MET A 1 59.96 42.90 -23.43
CA MET A 1 59.32 41.94 -24.34
C MET A 1 59.58 40.55 -23.81
N THR A 2 58.56 39.86 -23.30
CA THR A 2 58.32 38.39 -23.30
C THR A 2 57.29 38.07 -22.21
N ARG A 3 56.04 37.85 -22.63
CA ARG A 3 54.93 37.39 -21.79
C ARG A 3 55.02 35.86 -21.63
N LEU A 4 54.77 35.37 -20.42
CA LEU A 4 54.56 33.95 -20.09
C LEU A 4 53.33 33.39 -20.84
N PRO A 5 53.35 32.11 -21.28
CA PRO A 5 52.13 31.38 -21.57
C PRO A 5 51.63 30.68 -20.29
N ALA A 6 50.38 30.97 -19.92
CA ALA A 6 49.63 30.24 -18.91
C ALA A 6 49.26 28.86 -19.47
N LEU A 7 49.72 27.81 -18.79
CA LEU A 7 49.37 26.43 -19.08
C LEU A 7 47.96 26.16 -18.49
N LEU A 8 46.96 26.05 -19.37
CA LEU A 8 45.61 25.62 -19.01
C LEU A 8 45.61 24.09 -18.81
N LEU A 9 45.48 23.63 -17.57
CA LEU A 9 45.10 22.24 -17.27
C LEU A 9 43.57 22.10 -17.39
N PRO A 10 43.06 21.05 -18.07
CA PRO A 10 41.63 20.77 -18.09
C PRO A 10 41.20 20.17 -16.74
N VAL A 11 40.28 20.85 -16.07
CA VAL A 11 39.56 20.33 -14.90
C VAL A 11 38.64 19.20 -15.38
N ALA A 12 39.13 17.97 -15.32
CA ALA A 12 38.30 16.78 -15.50
C ALA A 12 37.44 16.61 -14.23
N LEU A 13 36.17 16.96 -14.35
CA LEU A 13 35.16 16.80 -13.30
C LEU A 13 34.37 15.50 -13.58
N PRO A 14 34.54 14.40 -12.84
CA PRO A 14 33.60 13.29 -12.91
C PRO A 14 32.49 13.54 -11.89
N VAL A 15 31.52 14.38 -12.21
CA VAL A 15 30.21 14.36 -11.52
C VAL A 15 29.35 13.36 -12.26
N ALA A 16 29.45 12.09 -11.85
CA ALA A 16 28.45 11.08 -12.18
C ALA A 16 28.44 10.01 -11.09
N LEU A 17 28.32 10.45 -9.83
CA LEU A 17 27.87 9.57 -8.76
C LEU A 17 26.36 9.39 -8.95
N LEU A 18 25.98 8.43 -9.79
CA LEU A 18 24.60 7.98 -9.92
C LEU A 18 24.13 7.54 -8.53
N LEU A 19 23.24 8.34 -7.94
CA LEU A 19 22.42 7.98 -6.80
C LEU A 19 21.54 6.80 -7.23
N LEU A 20 22.01 5.58 -6.98
CA LEU A 20 21.19 4.37 -6.92
C LEU A 20 20.28 4.51 -5.70
N THR A 21 19.21 5.31 -5.82
CA THR A 21 18.17 5.37 -4.79
C THR A 21 17.44 4.03 -4.80
N SER A 22 17.62 3.30 -3.70
CA SER A 22 17.03 1.99 -3.40
C SER A 22 15.54 1.94 -3.75
N ALA A 23 15.15 0.98 -4.59
CA ALA A 23 13.79 0.79 -5.09
C ALA A 23 12.80 0.15 -4.07
N CYS A 24 13.14 0.15 -2.78
CA CYS A 24 12.34 -0.46 -1.70
C CYS A 24 11.73 0.60 -0.78
N GLY A 25 11.04 1.59 -1.35
CA GLY A 25 10.31 2.61 -0.59
C GLY A 25 8.80 2.53 -0.80
N PRO A 26 8.02 3.29 0.00
CA PRO A 26 6.60 3.44 -0.21
C PRO A 26 6.30 3.90 -1.64
N LYS A 27 5.30 3.28 -2.25
CA LYS A 27 4.75 3.61 -3.57
C LYS A 27 3.50 4.48 -3.41
N GLY A 28 2.97 4.99 -4.52
CA GLY A 28 1.80 5.88 -4.50
C GLY A 28 2.15 7.31 -4.08
N LYS A 29 1.11 8.13 -3.92
CA LYS A 29 1.24 9.55 -3.54
C LYS A 29 0.09 9.92 -2.62
N VAL A 30 0.36 10.81 -1.66
CA VAL A 30 -0.70 11.44 -0.89
C VAL A 30 -1.39 12.48 -1.78
N GLN A 31 -2.69 12.31 -2.02
CA GLN A 31 -3.49 13.17 -2.88
C GLN A 31 -4.97 13.09 -2.49
N ILE A 32 -5.79 13.97 -3.07
CA ILE A 32 -7.25 13.86 -2.96
C ILE A 32 -7.68 12.60 -3.72
N PRO A 33 -8.40 11.66 -3.09
CA PRO A 33 -8.89 10.47 -3.76
C PRO A 33 -9.88 10.80 -4.87
N GLU A 34 -9.99 9.92 -5.87
CA GLU A 34 -11.04 10.04 -6.87
C GLU A 34 -12.42 9.97 -6.21
N GLY A 35 -13.31 10.90 -6.55
CA GLY A 35 -14.66 10.96 -5.99
C GLY A 35 -14.76 11.64 -4.61
N ALA A 36 -13.68 12.29 -4.15
CA ALA A 36 -13.66 13.03 -2.89
C ALA A 36 -13.24 14.49 -3.06
N ASP A 37 -13.60 15.32 -2.08
CA ASP A 37 -13.27 16.77 -2.06
C ASP A 37 -12.00 17.10 -1.25
N LYS A 38 -11.49 16.14 -0.47
CA LYS A 38 -10.32 16.34 0.41
C LYS A 38 -9.50 15.07 0.57
N GLN A 39 -8.28 15.22 1.11
CA GLN A 39 -7.39 14.10 1.35
C GLN A 39 -7.98 13.16 2.42
N TRP A 40 -7.68 11.87 2.33
CA TRP A 40 -8.15 10.85 3.27
C TRP A 40 -7.89 11.20 4.75
N SER A 41 -6.73 11.80 5.04
CA SER A 41 -6.34 12.24 6.38
C SER A 41 -7.19 13.38 6.94
N GLN A 42 -7.92 14.09 6.07
CA GLN A 42 -8.76 15.24 6.42
C GLN A 42 -10.26 14.89 6.47
N MET A 43 -10.62 13.67 6.06
CA MET A 43 -11.99 13.16 6.16
C MET A 43 -12.34 12.81 7.61
N ASP A 44 -13.55 13.16 8.00
CA ASP A 44 -14.20 12.64 9.19
C ASP A 44 -14.70 11.21 8.96
N GLU A 45 -15.25 10.59 10.01
CA GLU A 45 -15.72 9.22 9.96
C GLU A 45 -16.85 9.00 8.94
N SER A 46 -17.77 9.95 8.81
CA SER A 46 -18.90 9.84 7.89
C SER A 46 -18.43 9.91 6.44
N GLU A 47 -17.50 10.81 6.14
CA GLU A 47 -16.92 10.95 4.81
C GLU A 47 -16.07 9.74 4.44
N ARG A 48 -15.28 9.20 5.40
CA ARG A 48 -14.54 7.95 5.20
C ARG A 48 -15.47 6.78 4.91
N MET A 49 -16.57 6.65 5.65
CA MET A 49 -17.56 5.60 5.43
C MET A 49 -18.21 5.70 4.05
N GLN A 50 -18.61 6.92 3.65
CA GLN A 50 -19.17 7.17 2.32
C GLN A 50 -18.18 6.81 1.22
N HIS A 51 -16.92 7.25 1.35
CA HIS A 51 -15.86 6.94 0.40
C HIS A 51 -15.53 5.45 0.33
N MET A 52 -15.45 4.79 1.49
CA MET A 52 -15.24 3.34 1.57
C MET A 52 -16.36 2.57 0.88
N SER A 53 -17.62 2.95 1.09
CA SER A 53 -18.76 2.29 0.47
C SER A 53 -18.84 2.54 -1.04
N ALA A 54 -18.64 3.80 -1.47
CA ALA A 54 -18.86 4.21 -2.85
C ALA A 54 -17.68 3.91 -3.79
N VAL A 55 -16.45 3.93 -3.28
CA VAL A 55 -15.23 3.82 -4.09
C VAL A 55 -14.44 2.57 -3.76
N VAL A 56 -14.12 2.34 -2.48
CA VAL A 56 -13.20 1.27 -2.09
C VAL A 56 -13.85 -0.10 -2.21
N LEU A 57 -15.01 -0.31 -1.60
CA LEU A 57 -15.73 -1.58 -1.58
C LEU A 57 -15.97 -2.17 -2.99
N PRO A 58 -16.49 -1.42 -3.99
CA PRO A 58 -16.69 -1.98 -5.33
C PRO A 58 -15.37 -2.33 -6.04
N ARG A 59 -14.30 -1.54 -5.84
CA ARG A 59 -12.98 -1.83 -6.40
C ARG A 59 -12.38 -3.09 -5.77
N MET A 60 -12.44 -3.19 -4.45
CA MET A 60 -11.98 -4.38 -3.72
C MET A 60 -12.78 -5.61 -4.11
N ARG A 61 -14.12 -5.51 -4.18
CA ARG A 61 -14.97 -6.61 -4.65
C ARG A 61 -14.50 -7.13 -6.00
N THR A 62 -14.23 -6.24 -6.95
CA THR A 62 -13.73 -6.61 -8.28
C THR A 62 -12.40 -7.35 -8.17
N VAL A 63 -11.41 -6.79 -7.46
CA VAL A 63 -10.09 -7.42 -7.26
C VAL A 63 -10.19 -8.84 -6.71
N PHE A 64 -11.04 -9.04 -5.70
CA PHE A 64 -11.18 -10.34 -5.04
C PHE A 64 -11.99 -11.34 -5.87
N GLN A 65 -13.08 -10.89 -6.50
CA GLN A 65 -13.92 -11.75 -7.34
C GLN A 65 -13.23 -12.13 -8.66
N ASP A 66 -12.37 -11.27 -9.20
CA ASP A 66 -11.53 -11.60 -10.36
C ASP A 66 -10.48 -12.67 -10.01
N HIS A 67 -10.02 -12.71 -8.75
CA HIS A 67 -9.08 -13.71 -8.27
C HIS A 67 -9.74 -15.08 -8.03
N ASP A 68 -10.83 -15.10 -7.26
CA ASP A 68 -11.60 -16.31 -6.99
C ASP A 68 -13.09 -15.97 -6.78
N PRO A 69 -13.90 -16.02 -7.86
CA PRO A 69 -15.29 -15.60 -7.79
C PRO A 69 -16.16 -16.53 -6.94
N LYS A 70 -15.73 -17.78 -6.70
CA LYS A 70 -16.46 -18.72 -5.85
C LYS A 70 -16.19 -18.45 -4.39
N ARG A 71 -14.92 -18.21 -4.03
CA ARG A 71 -14.53 -17.91 -2.65
C ARG A 71 -15.04 -16.55 -2.19
N PHE A 72 -15.04 -15.56 -3.08
CA PHE A 72 -15.45 -14.18 -2.79
C PHE A 72 -16.80 -13.81 -3.40
N ALA A 73 -17.68 -14.80 -3.58
CA ALA A 73 -19.04 -14.58 -4.07
C ALA A 73 -19.79 -13.57 -3.18
N ASP A 74 -19.65 -13.73 -1.86
CA ASP A 74 -20.08 -12.78 -0.86
C ASP A 74 -18.88 -11.89 -0.48
N PHE A 75 -18.95 -10.62 -0.88
CA PHE A 75 -17.90 -9.64 -0.60
C PHE A 75 -18.51 -8.31 -0.12
N ASP A 76 -18.17 -7.96 1.12
CA ASP A 76 -18.76 -6.87 1.89
C ASP A 76 -17.72 -6.22 2.83
N CYS A 77 -18.18 -5.31 3.70
CA CYS A 77 -17.34 -4.63 4.67
C CYS A 77 -16.68 -5.61 5.67
N ALA A 78 -17.40 -6.67 6.07
CA ALA A 78 -16.94 -7.65 7.05
C ALA A 78 -15.78 -8.51 6.51
N THR A 79 -15.65 -8.60 5.18
CA THR A 79 -14.53 -9.30 4.54
C THR A 79 -13.17 -8.74 4.94
N CYS A 80 -13.09 -7.43 5.21
CA CYS A 80 -11.87 -6.77 5.69
C CYS A 80 -11.95 -6.43 7.19
N HIS A 81 -13.07 -5.88 7.65
CA HIS A 81 -13.23 -5.33 8.99
C HIS A 81 -13.76 -6.35 10.03
N GLY A 82 -14.08 -7.57 9.60
CA GLY A 82 -14.54 -8.64 10.48
C GLY A 82 -16.00 -8.50 10.90
N SER A 83 -16.41 -9.34 11.84
CA SER A 83 -17.80 -9.41 12.32
C SER A 83 -18.33 -8.09 12.89
N GLY A 84 -17.44 -7.25 13.46
CA GLY A 84 -17.74 -5.92 13.99
C GLY A 84 -18.34 -4.96 12.96
N ALA A 85 -18.03 -5.13 11.67
CA ALA A 85 -18.55 -4.28 10.59
C ALA A 85 -20.08 -4.31 10.50
N ASN A 86 -20.71 -5.42 10.89
CA ASN A 86 -22.16 -5.58 10.94
C ASN A 86 -22.82 -4.70 12.02
N HIS A 87 -22.02 -4.19 12.94
CA HIS A 87 -22.43 -3.35 14.06
C HIS A 87 -21.81 -1.95 14.01
N GLY A 88 -21.17 -1.59 12.90
CA GLY A 88 -20.55 -0.29 12.70
C GLY A 88 -19.13 -0.16 13.24
N ASP A 89 -18.50 -1.27 13.66
CA ASP A 89 -17.08 -1.28 14.02
C ASP A 89 -16.22 -1.61 12.79
N PHE A 90 -15.47 -0.62 12.33
CA PHE A 90 -14.57 -0.72 11.18
C PHE A 90 -13.10 -0.61 11.59
N THR A 91 -12.78 -0.93 12.85
CA THR A 91 -11.41 -0.87 13.37
C THR A 91 -10.48 -1.79 12.59
N MET A 92 -9.28 -1.29 12.29
CA MET A 92 -8.17 -2.05 11.72
C MET A 92 -6.91 -1.80 12.57
N PRO A 93 -5.98 -2.77 12.68
CA PRO A 93 -6.00 -4.08 12.03
C PRO A 93 -7.10 -5.01 12.56
N ASN A 94 -7.61 -5.89 11.70
CA ASN A 94 -8.67 -6.83 12.07
C ASN A 94 -8.07 -8.15 12.60
N PRO A 95 -8.33 -8.54 13.86
CA PRO A 95 -7.79 -9.77 14.44
C PRO A 95 -8.43 -11.06 13.88
N GLU A 96 -9.53 -10.97 13.14
CA GLU A 96 -10.17 -12.10 12.45
C GLU A 96 -9.51 -12.42 11.10
N LEU A 97 -8.66 -11.51 10.57
CA LEU A 97 -7.80 -11.82 9.44
C LEU A 97 -6.63 -12.72 9.90
N PRO A 98 -5.97 -13.46 8.97
CA PRO A 98 -4.76 -14.19 9.30
C PRO A 98 -3.74 -13.29 9.99
N GLN A 99 -3.17 -13.76 11.10
CA GLN A 99 -2.12 -13.06 11.85
C GLN A 99 -0.77 -13.25 11.16
N LEU A 100 0.09 -12.23 11.20
CA LEU A 100 1.35 -12.19 10.45
C LEU A 100 2.55 -12.26 11.39
N HIS A 101 3.44 -13.24 11.21
CA HIS A 101 4.63 -13.43 12.05
C HIS A 101 5.84 -12.59 11.62
N SER A 102 6.06 -11.43 12.21
CA SER A 102 7.01 -10.40 11.74
C SER A 102 8.44 -10.90 11.38
N ALA A 103 8.99 -11.90 12.08
CA ALA A 103 10.35 -12.44 11.85
C ALA A 103 10.49 -13.37 10.62
N HIS A 104 9.41 -14.06 10.22
CA HIS A 104 9.44 -15.09 9.18
C HIS A 104 8.31 -14.99 8.14
N PHE A 105 7.42 -14.01 8.33
CA PHE A 105 6.16 -13.78 7.64
C PHE A 105 6.24 -14.00 6.13
N TYR A 106 7.03 -13.16 5.44
CA TYR A 106 7.08 -13.17 3.99
C TYR A 106 7.57 -14.48 3.39
N LYS A 107 8.32 -15.29 4.15
CA LYS A 107 8.86 -16.54 3.63
C LYS A 107 7.91 -17.71 3.89
N GLN A 108 7.25 -17.74 5.05
CA GLN A 108 6.32 -18.82 5.38
C GLN A 108 4.97 -18.63 4.69
N GLU A 109 4.38 -17.44 4.77
CA GLU A 109 3.12 -17.15 4.10
C GLU A 109 3.23 -17.27 2.58
N ARG A 110 4.31 -16.79 1.96
CA ARG A 110 4.48 -17.00 0.51
C ARG A 110 4.61 -18.46 0.11
N LYS A 111 5.10 -19.31 1.00
CA LYS A 111 5.20 -20.76 0.74
C LYS A 111 3.85 -21.46 0.89
N GLN A 112 3.08 -21.10 1.92
CA GLN A 112 1.81 -21.77 2.25
C GLN A 112 0.62 -21.16 1.50
N HIS A 113 0.64 -19.85 1.32
CA HIS A 113 -0.46 -19.01 0.82
C HIS A 113 0.00 -18.10 -0.33
N GLY A 114 0.91 -18.60 -1.19
CA GLY A 114 1.56 -17.80 -2.23
C GLY A 114 0.62 -17.06 -3.18
N ASP A 115 -0.53 -17.64 -3.53
CA ASP A 115 -1.54 -16.97 -4.37
C ASP A 115 -2.20 -15.79 -3.66
N MET A 116 -2.59 -15.96 -2.40
CA MET A 116 -3.19 -14.89 -1.61
C MET A 116 -2.18 -13.79 -1.30
N VAL A 117 -0.93 -14.14 -0.96
CA VAL A 117 0.10 -13.13 -0.73
C VAL A 117 0.39 -12.33 -2.01
N ARG A 118 0.37 -12.98 -3.18
CA ARG A 118 0.46 -12.28 -4.46
C ARG A 118 -0.73 -11.35 -4.68
N LEU A 119 -1.96 -11.81 -4.43
CA LEU A 119 -3.15 -10.97 -4.53
C LEU A 119 -3.02 -9.73 -3.62
N MET A 120 -2.66 -9.93 -2.35
CA MET A 120 -2.52 -8.82 -1.38
C MET A 120 -1.52 -7.79 -1.88
N TRP A 121 -0.31 -8.24 -2.23
CA TRP A 121 0.78 -7.35 -2.60
C TRP A 121 0.58 -6.68 -3.96
N GLN A 122 0.11 -7.44 -4.95
CA GLN A 122 0.09 -6.97 -6.34
C GLN A 122 -1.19 -6.23 -6.69
N GLN A 123 -2.31 -6.50 -6.01
CA GLN A 123 -3.61 -5.96 -6.36
C GLN A 123 -4.26 -5.20 -5.20
N VAL A 124 -4.34 -5.79 -4.00
CA VAL A 124 -5.07 -5.17 -2.87
C VAL A 124 -4.36 -3.93 -2.35
N GLU A 125 -3.09 -4.02 -1.96
CA GLU A 125 -2.33 -2.87 -1.44
C GLU A 125 -2.29 -1.70 -2.45
N PRO A 126 -1.96 -1.90 -3.74
CA PRO A 126 -1.95 -0.81 -4.70
C PRO A 126 -3.34 -0.21 -4.90
N THR A 127 -4.37 -1.05 -5.07
CA THR A 127 -5.73 -0.55 -5.31
C THR A 127 -6.28 0.21 -4.10
N MET A 128 -5.97 -0.24 -2.87
CA MET A 128 -6.30 0.48 -1.64
C MET A 128 -5.57 1.82 -1.56
N GLY A 129 -4.25 1.82 -1.79
CA GLY A 129 -3.45 3.05 -1.79
C GLY A 129 -3.96 4.08 -2.81
N GLU A 130 -4.30 3.63 -4.02
CA GLU A 130 -4.86 4.47 -5.07
C GLU A 130 -6.27 4.96 -4.73
N ALA A 131 -7.15 4.06 -4.27
CA ALA A 131 -8.52 4.41 -3.91
C ALA A 131 -8.59 5.38 -2.71
N LEU A 132 -7.61 5.35 -1.82
CA LEU A 132 -7.51 6.25 -0.67
C LEU A 132 -6.58 7.45 -0.93
N GLY A 133 -5.91 7.52 -2.08
CA GLY A 133 -4.96 8.59 -2.37
C GLY A 133 -3.82 8.67 -1.34
N VAL A 134 -3.28 7.53 -0.92
CA VAL A 134 -2.19 7.43 0.06
C VAL A 134 -1.03 6.59 -0.47
N THR A 135 0.07 6.53 0.28
CA THR A 135 1.18 5.64 -0.05
C THR A 135 0.87 4.20 0.34
N TYR A 136 1.45 3.24 -0.40
CA TYR A 136 1.30 1.82 -0.16
C TYR A 136 2.64 1.07 -0.29
N SER A 137 2.66 -0.25 -0.05
CA SER A 137 3.86 -1.10 0.02
C SER A 137 4.71 -0.78 1.25
N PHE A 138 5.81 -1.49 1.45
CA PHE A 138 6.70 -1.36 2.61
C PHE A 138 6.98 0.10 3.04
N GLY A 139 6.55 0.46 4.26
CA GLY A 139 6.69 1.80 4.82
C GLY A 139 5.66 2.83 4.33
N GLY A 140 4.64 2.39 3.58
CA GLY A 140 3.50 3.20 3.16
C GLY A 140 2.38 3.24 4.19
N THR A 141 1.37 4.07 3.95
CA THR A 141 0.14 4.09 4.78
C THR A 141 -0.64 2.78 4.66
N ILE A 142 -0.62 2.15 3.49
CA ILE A 142 -1.20 0.82 3.24
C ILE A 142 -0.09 -0.20 3.01
N ASP A 143 0.14 -1.06 3.98
CA ASP A 143 0.95 -2.26 3.87
C ASP A 143 0.24 -3.44 4.53
N CYS A 144 0.92 -4.58 4.67
CA CYS A 144 0.34 -5.77 5.29
C CYS A 144 -0.17 -5.50 6.71
N ALA A 145 0.56 -4.69 7.50
CA ALA A 145 0.26 -4.38 8.89
C ALA A 145 -0.88 -3.37 9.04
N ALA A 146 -1.21 -2.60 7.99
CA ALA A 146 -2.39 -1.74 7.99
C ALA A 146 -3.70 -2.54 8.10
N CYS A 147 -3.71 -3.80 7.67
CA CYS A 147 -4.91 -4.66 7.70
C CYS A 147 -4.82 -5.82 8.68
N HIS A 148 -3.66 -6.45 8.79
CA HIS A 148 -3.48 -7.66 9.58
C HIS A 148 -2.76 -7.37 10.90
N VAL A 149 -3.11 -8.12 11.95
CA VAL A 149 -2.35 -8.09 13.20
C VAL A 149 -0.99 -8.75 13.00
N GLU A 150 0.06 -8.04 13.36
CA GLU A 150 1.41 -8.60 13.46
C GLU A 150 1.64 -9.20 14.84
N ILE A 151 2.23 -10.39 14.87
CA ILE A 151 2.61 -11.10 16.09
C ILE A 151 4.10 -11.41 16.09
N GLU A 152 4.68 -11.42 17.28
CA GLU A 152 6.03 -11.89 17.54
C GLU A 152 5.99 -13.40 17.80
N ASP A 153 7.06 -14.12 17.47
CA ASP A 153 7.19 -15.56 17.70
C ASP A 153 7.33 -15.93 19.19
#